data_AF-A0A3B9HZM7-F1
#
_entry.id   AF-A0A3B9HZM7-F1
#
_cell.length_a   1.000
_cell.length_b   1.000
_cell.length_c   1.000
_cell.angle_alpha   90.00
_cell.angle_beta   90.00
_cell.angle_gamma   90.00
#
_symmetry.space_group_name_H-M   'P 1'
#
loop_
_entity.id
_entity.type
_entity.pdbx_description
1 polymer ?
#
loop_
_entity_poly.entity_id
_entity_poly.type
_entity_poly.pdbx_seq_one_letter_code
_entity_poly.pdbx_strand_id
1 'polypeptide(L)'
;MKKLFITVLLVVAMASQLIAAPAKFVDNNAALRYLMAIGFMPQFSEKAAYAFGDVNSLETLKELKPEMRKELGSNTADGNLRTIMRLLDLAAMCTESSFVVDQDYDDESMIPPYRSLRTFARFMVARGWIDVEQGNHAAAAAKFAHIFRFGANLSREGFAISCMVGIGIQRMAVESINNLLEISNDKAIRKTLHDYFSALPKPIVDRTLNVSMEKLYITNTLKKAEKKPELLIDLDKFRDDAAKEKPQQSAEKACIANQRVLMGAFEMYLMDNKVAKENFDSAAMLKKLVEEEYLKSAPVCESKGTYSITLADKDDFTVSCSCGVSPDAPTSESAEESAEKVSPELMQKIESYIKSDEFTSNKAELAAIFDEILKIDPYDVAGDEAAGKIAERIENSQNTLIKTLVINPQSFYKSLRENQQRIDDLVTRLSK
;
A
#
# COMPACT_ATOMS: atom_id res chain seq x y z
N MET A 1 52.39 3.81 -45.55
CA MET A 1 52.11 3.12 -44.27
C MET A 1 51.29 3.95 -43.28
N LYS A 2 51.69 5.18 -42.87
CA LYS A 2 50.91 6.00 -41.92
C LYS A 2 49.44 6.25 -42.30
N LYS A 3 49.15 6.57 -43.56
CA LYS A 3 47.76 6.82 -44.02
C LYS A 3 46.88 5.55 -43.95
N LEU A 4 47.42 4.39 -44.33
CA LEU A 4 46.70 3.11 -44.26
C LEU A 4 46.37 2.75 -42.80
N PHE A 5 47.31 2.98 -41.89
CA PHE A 5 47.12 2.73 -40.46
C PHE A 5 46.01 3.62 -39.87
N ILE A 6 45.98 4.91 -40.23
CA ILE A 6 44.96 5.85 -39.77
C ILE A 6 43.57 5.47 -40.31
N THR A 7 43.48 5.06 -41.58
CA THR A 7 42.21 4.63 -42.18
C THR A 7 41.67 3.36 -41.52
N VAL A 8 42.53 2.37 -41.26
CA VAL A 8 42.14 1.14 -40.55
C VAL A 8 41.68 1.47 -39.13
N LEU A 9 42.36 2.37 -38.42
CA LEU A 9 41.98 2.78 -37.07
C LEU A 9 40.62 3.50 -37.04
N LEU A 10 40.34 4.35 -38.03
CA LEU A 10 39.04 5.02 -38.18
C LEU A 10 37.92 4.03 -38.51
N VAL A 11 38.16 3.06 -39.39
CA VAL A 11 37.17 2.04 -39.75
C VAL A 11 36.90 1.12 -38.56
N VAL A 12 37.91 0.73 -37.79
CA VAL A 12 37.74 -0.05 -36.55
C VAL A 12 37.02 0.75 -35.47
N ALA A 13 37.33 2.05 -35.32
CA ALA A 13 36.62 2.91 -34.38
C ALA A 13 35.13 3.08 -34.75
N MET A 14 34.81 3.28 -36.03
CA MET A 14 33.42 3.36 -36.49
C MET A 14 32.69 2.02 -36.42
N ALA A 15 33.35 0.91 -36.76
CA ALA A 15 32.80 -0.43 -36.57
C ALA A 15 32.57 -0.76 -35.09
N SER A 16 33.44 -0.30 -34.19
CA SER A 16 33.28 -0.48 -32.75
C SER A 16 32.09 0.31 -32.19
N GLN A 17 31.70 1.43 -32.81
CA GLN A 17 30.46 2.14 -32.47
C GLN A 17 29.20 1.47 -33.05
N LEU A 18 29.32 0.73 -34.16
CA LEU A 18 28.22 -0.08 -34.71
C LEU A 18 28.05 -1.43 -33.99
N ILE A 19 29.12 -1.95 -33.37
CA ILE A 19 29.14 -3.20 -32.58
C ILE A 19 28.98 -2.92 -31.07
N ALA A 20 29.14 -1.66 -30.63
CA ALA A 20 28.72 -1.25 -29.32
C ALA A 20 27.21 -1.46 -29.23
N ALA A 21 26.81 -2.60 -28.64
CA ALA A 21 25.46 -2.79 -28.17
C ALA A 21 25.06 -1.49 -27.47
N PRO A 22 23.88 -0.91 -27.77
CA PRO A 22 23.44 0.30 -27.08
C PRO A 22 23.66 0.03 -25.60
N ALA A 23 24.47 0.87 -24.94
CA ALA A 23 24.80 0.69 -23.54
C ALA A 23 23.51 0.33 -22.84
N LYS A 24 23.43 -0.89 -22.30
CA LYS A 24 22.26 -1.42 -21.58
C LYS A 24 22.19 -0.64 -20.27
N PHE A 25 21.92 0.65 -20.34
CA PHE A 25 21.44 1.44 -19.21
C PHE A 25 19.94 1.17 -19.08
N VAL A 26 19.61 -0.11 -18.93
CA VAL A 26 18.29 -0.53 -18.52
C VAL A 26 18.46 -0.72 -17.03
N ASP A 27 18.27 0.36 -16.27
CA ASP A 27 17.94 0.19 -14.86
C ASP A 27 16.77 -0.81 -14.80
N ASN A 28 17.07 -1.97 -14.26
CA ASN A 28 16.26 -3.18 -14.24
C ASN A 28 15.23 -3.14 -13.10
N ASN A 29 15.07 -1.99 -12.44
CA ASN A 29 14.11 -1.79 -11.38
C ASN A 29 12.75 -1.33 -11.94
N ALA A 30 11.72 -2.17 -11.77
CA ALA A 30 10.35 -1.86 -12.13
C ALA A 30 9.78 -0.67 -11.34
N ALA A 31 10.21 -0.50 -10.07
CA ALA A 31 9.72 0.54 -9.18
C ALA A 31 9.95 1.95 -9.73
N LEU A 32 11.13 2.21 -10.30
CA LEU A 32 11.41 3.49 -10.96
C LEU A 32 10.39 3.78 -12.06
N ARG A 33 9.99 2.76 -12.81
CA ARG A 33 9.06 2.92 -13.95
C ARG A 33 7.65 3.19 -13.46
N TYR A 34 7.24 2.54 -12.37
CA TYR A 34 5.99 2.86 -11.70
C TYR A 34 5.98 4.28 -11.15
N LEU A 35 7.04 4.72 -10.47
CA LEU A 35 7.15 6.09 -9.95
C LEU A 35 7.12 7.14 -11.08
N MET A 36 7.80 6.88 -12.20
CA MET A 36 7.72 7.73 -13.39
C MET A 36 6.29 7.75 -13.96
N ALA A 37 5.63 6.60 -14.05
CA ALA A 37 4.25 6.51 -14.56
C ALA A 37 3.27 7.29 -13.69
N ILE A 38 3.45 7.23 -12.36
CA ILE A 38 2.68 8.03 -11.39
C ILE A 38 2.93 9.52 -11.60
N GLY A 39 4.16 9.93 -11.91
CA GLY A 39 4.48 11.33 -12.24
C GLY A 39 3.76 11.86 -13.49
N PHE A 40 3.34 10.98 -14.40
CA PHE A 40 2.54 11.32 -15.58
C PHE A 40 1.02 11.23 -15.33
N MET A 41 0.59 10.73 -14.17
CA MET A 41 -0.82 10.70 -13.80
C MET A 41 -1.36 12.14 -13.71
N PRO A 42 -2.56 12.42 -14.25
CA PRO A 42 -3.19 13.72 -14.08
C PRO A 42 -3.42 14.03 -12.60
N GLN A 43 -3.50 15.32 -12.28
CA GLN A 43 -4.01 15.74 -10.98
C GLN A 43 -5.52 15.63 -10.98
N PHE A 44 -6.06 14.97 -9.97
CA PHE A 44 -7.49 14.80 -9.75
C PHE A 44 -7.91 15.49 -8.47
N SER A 45 -9.18 15.88 -8.39
CA SER A 45 -9.79 16.20 -7.11
C SER A 45 -9.79 14.96 -6.21
N GLU A 46 -9.70 15.18 -4.90
CA GLU A 46 -9.72 14.07 -3.93
C GLU A 46 -11.00 13.23 -4.07
N LYS A 47 -12.14 13.88 -4.31
CA LYS A 47 -13.42 13.23 -4.58
C LYS A 47 -13.37 12.32 -5.81
N ALA A 48 -12.73 12.76 -6.89
CA ALA A 48 -12.57 11.93 -8.08
C ALA A 48 -11.63 10.75 -7.80
N ALA A 49 -10.52 10.96 -7.09
CA ALA A 49 -9.58 9.89 -6.73
C ALA A 49 -10.21 8.80 -5.84
N TYR A 50 -11.14 9.17 -4.94
CA TYR A 50 -11.93 8.21 -4.17
C TYR A 50 -12.95 7.48 -5.05
N ALA A 51 -13.76 8.20 -5.83
CA ALA A 51 -14.78 7.60 -6.68
C ALA A 51 -14.21 6.63 -7.74
N PHE A 52 -12.98 6.85 -8.20
CA PHE A 52 -12.30 5.89 -9.08
C PHE A 52 -12.00 4.55 -8.40
N GLY A 53 -11.99 4.51 -7.06
CA GLY A 53 -11.84 3.28 -6.28
C GLY A 53 -13.01 2.32 -6.44
N ASP A 54 -14.21 2.83 -6.73
CA ASP A 54 -15.43 2.03 -6.87
C ASP A 54 -15.63 1.53 -8.30
N VAL A 55 -14.82 2.02 -9.25
CA VAL A 55 -14.94 1.66 -10.66
C VAL A 55 -14.30 0.29 -10.89
N ASN A 56 -15.15 -0.74 -11.02
CA ASN A 56 -14.73 -2.09 -11.37
C ASN A 56 -15.58 -2.71 -12.50
N SER A 57 -16.55 -1.97 -13.04
CA SER A 57 -17.39 -2.37 -14.18
C SER A 57 -17.84 -1.18 -15.04
N LEU A 58 -18.51 -1.45 -16.16
CA LEU A 58 -19.14 -0.40 -16.99
C LEU A 58 -20.26 0.33 -16.24
N GLU A 59 -21.00 -0.38 -15.41
CA GLU A 59 -22.10 0.14 -14.59
C GLU A 59 -21.54 1.15 -13.59
N THR A 60 -20.54 0.76 -12.80
CA THR A 60 -19.90 1.66 -11.81
C THR A 60 -19.19 2.85 -12.49
N LEU A 61 -18.66 2.67 -13.70
CA LEU A 61 -18.09 3.78 -14.47
C LEU A 61 -19.18 4.81 -14.86
N LYS A 62 -20.38 4.34 -15.23
CA LYS A 62 -21.51 5.19 -15.61
C LYS A 62 -22.12 5.95 -14.43
N GLU A 63 -21.96 5.44 -13.23
CA GLU A 63 -22.38 6.09 -11.98
C GLU A 63 -21.49 7.27 -11.58
N LEU A 64 -20.28 7.37 -12.15
CA LEU A 64 -19.42 8.53 -11.92
C LEU A 64 -20.09 9.84 -12.36
N LYS A 65 -20.01 10.85 -11.50
CA LYS A 65 -20.53 12.18 -11.79
C LYS A 65 -19.83 12.79 -13.01
N PRO A 66 -20.52 13.62 -13.82
CA PRO A 66 -19.97 14.19 -15.06
C PRO A 66 -18.63 14.92 -14.88
N GLU A 67 -18.45 15.62 -13.75
CA GLU A 67 -17.21 16.31 -13.41
C GLU A 67 -16.03 15.34 -13.21
N MET A 68 -16.26 14.21 -12.53
CA MET A 68 -15.24 13.17 -12.30
C MET A 68 -14.89 12.46 -13.60
N ARG A 69 -15.89 12.20 -14.46
CA ARG A 69 -15.67 11.64 -15.80
C ARG A 69 -14.84 12.57 -16.68
N LYS A 70 -15.06 13.89 -16.57
CA LYS A 70 -14.27 14.89 -17.30
C LYS A 70 -12.81 14.90 -16.83
N GLU A 71 -12.56 14.76 -15.53
CA GLU A 71 -11.20 14.64 -14.99
C GLU A 71 -10.50 13.37 -15.51
N LEU A 72 -11.20 12.22 -15.48
CA LEU A 72 -10.72 10.93 -15.96
C LEU A 72 -10.43 10.92 -17.48
N GLY A 73 -11.24 11.64 -18.26
CA GLY A 73 -11.14 11.77 -19.71
C GLY A 73 -10.45 13.06 -20.20
N SER A 74 -9.72 13.77 -19.33
CA SER A 74 -9.09 15.03 -19.72
C SER A 74 -8.03 14.82 -20.81
N ASN A 75 -7.82 15.80 -21.69
CA ASN A 75 -6.80 15.73 -22.76
C ASN A 75 -5.39 15.45 -22.20
N THR A 76 -5.10 15.91 -20.98
CA THR A 76 -3.86 15.60 -20.26
C THR A 76 -3.81 14.13 -19.86
N ALA A 77 -4.92 13.55 -19.39
CA ALA A 77 -5.03 12.11 -19.14
C ALA A 77 -4.81 11.29 -20.41
N ASP A 78 -5.45 11.66 -21.52
CA ASP A 78 -5.31 10.95 -22.79
C ASP A 78 -3.90 11.09 -23.39
N GLY A 79 -3.31 12.29 -23.33
CA GLY A 79 -1.96 12.57 -23.83
C GLY A 79 -0.87 11.83 -23.05
N ASN A 80 -1.00 11.76 -21.73
CA ASN A 80 -0.04 11.08 -20.86
C ASN A 80 -0.22 9.55 -20.84
N LEU A 81 -1.41 9.03 -21.16
CA LEU A 81 -1.72 7.61 -21.08
C LEU A 81 -0.77 6.76 -21.94
N ARG A 82 -0.37 7.25 -23.11
CA ARG A 82 0.62 6.54 -23.95
C ARG A 82 1.96 6.37 -23.24
N THR A 83 2.44 7.42 -22.57
CA THR A 83 3.68 7.39 -21.81
C THR A 83 3.57 6.47 -20.61
N ILE A 84 2.45 6.54 -19.88
CA ILE A 84 2.15 5.64 -18.75
C ILE A 84 2.18 4.18 -19.20
N MET A 85 1.45 3.82 -20.26
CA MET A 85 1.44 2.45 -20.78
C MET A 85 2.83 1.99 -21.20
N ARG A 86 3.62 2.85 -21.86
CA ARG A 86 5.00 2.51 -22.24
C ARG A 86 5.88 2.23 -21.02
N LEU A 87 5.71 2.98 -19.93
CA LEU A 87 6.44 2.75 -18.68
C LEU A 87 6.00 1.46 -18.00
N LEU A 88 4.71 1.12 -18.06
CA LEU A 88 4.18 -0.14 -17.54
C LEU A 88 4.65 -1.36 -18.35
N ASP A 89 4.83 -1.21 -19.67
CA ASP A 89 5.46 -2.22 -20.52
C ASP A 89 6.92 -2.44 -20.14
N LEU A 90 7.67 -1.34 -19.96
CA LEU A 90 9.07 -1.41 -19.52
C LEU A 90 9.19 -2.04 -18.12
N ALA A 91 8.29 -1.69 -17.20
CA ALA A 91 8.21 -2.29 -15.88
C ALA A 91 7.97 -3.80 -15.94
N ALA A 92 7.16 -4.28 -16.90
CA ALA A 92 6.90 -5.70 -17.10
C ALA A 92 8.11 -6.47 -17.67
N MET A 93 9.10 -5.77 -18.22
CA MET A 93 10.35 -6.36 -18.72
C MET A 93 11.45 -6.42 -17.64
N CYS A 94 11.26 -5.75 -16.51
CA CYS A 94 12.19 -5.74 -15.39
C CYS A 94 12.13 -7.06 -14.61
N THR A 95 13.28 -7.54 -14.13
CA THR A 95 13.35 -8.73 -13.26
C THR A 95 13.42 -8.38 -11.77
N GLU A 96 13.62 -7.10 -11.44
CA GLU A 96 13.70 -6.58 -10.08
C GLU A 96 12.66 -5.49 -9.85
N SER A 97 12.21 -5.33 -8.61
CA SER A 97 11.32 -4.26 -8.20
C SER A 97 11.58 -3.90 -6.75
N SER A 98 12.16 -2.72 -6.50
CA SER A 98 12.33 -2.16 -5.16
C SER A 98 12.10 -0.66 -5.20
N PHE A 99 11.10 -0.17 -4.47
CA PHE A 99 10.88 1.25 -4.20
C PHE A 99 11.77 1.74 -3.04
N VAL A 100 12.38 0.80 -2.32
CA VAL A 100 13.35 1.03 -1.25
C VAL A 100 14.75 1.12 -1.84
N VAL A 101 15.46 2.21 -1.51
CA VAL A 101 16.81 2.50 -2.05
C VAL A 101 17.91 1.82 -1.22
N ASP A 102 17.66 1.57 0.06
CA ASP A 102 18.63 0.99 0.99
C ASP A 102 18.40 -0.51 1.19
N GLN A 103 19.48 -1.30 1.04
CA GLN A 103 19.46 -2.75 1.25
C GLN A 103 19.58 -3.14 2.73
N ASP A 104 19.98 -2.21 3.59
CA ASP A 104 20.06 -2.42 5.03
C ASP A 104 18.72 -2.13 5.73
N TYR A 105 17.70 -1.64 4.99
CA TYR A 105 16.36 -1.37 5.50
C TYR A 105 16.40 -0.54 6.79
N ASP A 106 17.15 0.57 6.78
CA ASP A 106 17.15 1.53 7.88
C ASP A 106 15.79 2.26 7.97
N ASP A 107 15.46 2.85 9.11
CA ASP A 107 14.23 3.65 9.28
C ASP A 107 14.15 4.87 8.35
N GLU A 108 15.30 5.35 7.88
CA GLU A 108 15.47 6.42 6.88
C GLU A 108 15.22 5.94 5.44
N SER A 109 14.97 4.63 5.25
CA SER A 109 14.57 4.07 3.97
C SER A 109 13.27 4.71 3.47
N MET A 110 13.25 5.09 2.19
CA MET A 110 12.06 5.71 1.60
C MET A 110 10.89 4.72 1.59
N ILE A 111 9.89 4.99 2.43
CA ILE A 111 8.60 4.29 2.37
C ILE A 111 7.88 4.75 1.10
N PRO A 112 7.34 3.83 0.28
CA PRO A 112 6.60 4.20 -0.92
C PRO A 112 5.39 5.08 -0.58
N PRO A 113 5.01 6.05 -1.44
CA PRO A 113 3.83 6.86 -1.20
C PRO A 113 2.55 6.04 -1.46
N TYR A 114 2.13 5.20 -0.51
CA TYR A 114 1.02 4.24 -0.67
C TYR A 114 -0.29 4.85 -1.15
N ARG A 115 -0.58 6.10 -0.78
CA ARG A 115 -1.72 6.85 -1.31
C ARG A 115 -1.60 7.02 -2.83
N SER A 116 -0.47 7.53 -3.31
CA SER A 116 -0.21 7.73 -4.74
C SER A 116 -0.21 6.41 -5.51
N LEU A 117 0.35 5.33 -4.93
CA LEU A 117 0.32 3.99 -5.51
C LEU A 117 -1.13 3.51 -5.72
N ARG A 118 -1.99 3.64 -4.69
CA ARG A 118 -3.41 3.27 -4.78
C ARG A 118 -4.17 4.14 -5.77
N THR A 119 -4.01 5.46 -5.70
CA THR A 119 -4.66 6.39 -6.65
C THR A 119 -4.29 6.07 -8.09
N PHE A 120 -3.03 5.73 -8.35
CA PHE A 120 -2.59 5.32 -9.67
C PHE A 120 -3.26 4.03 -10.15
N ALA A 121 -3.36 3.01 -9.29
CA ALA A 121 -4.09 1.79 -9.62
C ALA A 121 -5.58 2.06 -9.93
N ARG A 122 -6.25 2.85 -9.07
CA ARG A 122 -7.66 3.25 -9.25
C ARG A 122 -7.87 4.00 -10.57
N PHE A 123 -7.02 4.99 -10.85
CA PHE A 123 -7.04 5.74 -12.12
C PHE A 123 -6.90 4.80 -13.33
N MET A 124 -5.92 3.89 -13.31
CA MET A 124 -5.65 3.00 -14.43
C MET A 124 -6.76 1.96 -14.66
N VAL A 125 -7.39 1.48 -13.59
CA VAL A 125 -8.58 0.62 -13.68
C VAL A 125 -9.74 1.40 -14.30
N ALA A 126 -10.05 2.60 -13.80
CA ALA A 126 -11.10 3.43 -14.37
C ALA A 126 -10.85 3.77 -15.85
N ARG A 127 -9.58 4.00 -16.24
CA ARG A 127 -9.18 4.16 -17.65
C ARG A 127 -9.35 2.90 -18.49
N GLY A 128 -9.16 1.71 -17.90
CA GLY A 128 -9.48 0.45 -18.57
C GLY A 128 -10.97 0.35 -18.88
N TRP A 129 -11.84 0.76 -17.96
CA TRP A 129 -13.28 0.78 -18.20
C TRP A 129 -13.72 1.83 -19.23
N ILE A 130 -13.00 2.95 -19.38
CA ILE A 130 -13.17 3.85 -20.54
C ILE A 130 -12.88 3.12 -21.86
N ASP A 131 -11.81 2.32 -21.94
CA ASP A 131 -11.53 1.57 -23.18
C ASP A 131 -12.66 0.57 -23.47
N VAL A 132 -13.23 -0.08 -22.44
CA VAL A 132 -14.38 -0.98 -22.60
C VAL A 132 -15.58 -0.22 -23.15
N GLU A 133 -15.89 0.96 -22.59
CA GLU A 133 -16.99 1.81 -23.07
C GLU A 133 -16.81 2.19 -24.55
N GLN A 134 -15.55 2.33 -25.00
CA GLN A 134 -15.18 2.59 -26.40
C GLN A 134 -15.09 1.33 -27.26
N GLY A 135 -15.41 0.14 -26.72
CA GLY A 135 -15.36 -1.14 -27.42
C GLY A 135 -13.95 -1.74 -27.55
N ASN A 136 -12.93 -1.16 -26.90
CA ASN A 136 -11.55 -1.63 -26.95
C ASN A 136 -11.20 -2.55 -25.77
N HIS A 137 -11.81 -3.73 -25.77
CA HIS A 137 -11.65 -4.71 -24.68
C HIS A 137 -10.20 -5.19 -24.50
N ALA A 138 -9.42 -5.25 -25.60
CA ALA A 138 -8.02 -5.69 -25.54
C ALA A 138 -7.14 -4.67 -24.81
N ALA A 139 -7.34 -3.36 -25.03
CA ALA A 139 -6.63 -2.33 -24.29
C ALA A 139 -7.00 -2.32 -22.80
N ALA A 140 -8.28 -2.55 -22.48
CA ALA A 140 -8.75 -2.70 -21.10
C ALA A 140 -8.05 -3.88 -20.40
N ALA A 141 -8.05 -5.06 -21.03
CA ALA A 141 -7.40 -6.25 -20.51
C ALA A 141 -5.90 -6.02 -20.24
N ALA A 142 -5.20 -5.33 -21.16
CA ALA A 142 -3.80 -4.98 -20.97
C ALA A 142 -3.61 -4.09 -19.75
N LYS A 143 -4.43 -3.03 -19.58
CA LYS A 143 -4.37 -2.16 -18.40
C LYS A 143 -4.58 -2.92 -17.10
N PHE A 144 -5.60 -3.77 -17.02
CA PHE A 144 -5.86 -4.56 -15.82
C PHE A 144 -4.70 -5.52 -15.51
N ALA A 145 -4.11 -6.16 -16.52
CA ALA A 145 -2.93 -7.00 -16.35
C ALA A 145 -1.70 -6.22 -15.84
N HIS A 146 -1.47 -4.99 -16.33
CA HIS A 146 -0.39 -4.15 -15.79
C HIS A 146 -0.64 -3.74 -14.33
N ILE A 147 -1.88 -3.47 -13.95
CA ILE A 147 -2.22 -3.16 -12.55
C ILE A 147 -2.04 -4.37 -11.64
N PHE A 148 -2.41 -5.56 -12.10
CA PHE A 148 -2.08 -6.77 -11.38
C PHE A 148 -0.55 -6.92 -11.18
N ARG A 149 0.25 -6.75 -12.24
CA ARG A 149 1.73 -6.79 -12.16
C ARG A 149 2.28 -5.77 -11.18
N PHE A 150 1.76 -4.55 -11.20
CA PHE A 150 2.15 -3.49 -10.28
C PHE A 150 1.90 -3.89 -8.82
N GLY A 151 0.72 -4.41 -8.51
CA GLY A 151 0.42 -4.94 -7.17
C GLY A 151 1.28 -6.14 -6.78
N ALA A 152 1.58 -7.03 -7.72
CA ALA A 152 2.46 -8.19 -7.49
C ALA A 152 3.91 -7.75 -7.18
N ASN A 153 4.44 -6.78 -7.94
CA ASN A 153 5.76 -6.21 -7.71
C ASN A 153 5.85 -5.44 -6.38
N LEU A 154 4.81 -4.68 -6.02
CA LEU A 154 4.74 -4.03 -4.71
C LEU A 154 4.71 -5.05 -3.56
N SER A 155 4.08 -6.21 -3.75
CA SER A 155 4.04 -7.24 -2.71
C SER A 155 5.36 -7.98 -2.45
N ARG A 156 6.38 -7.72 -3.27
CA ARG A 156 7.71 -8.32 -3.19
C ARG A 156 8.75 -7.42 -2.53
N GLU A 157 8.35 -6.26 -2.03
CA GLU A 157 9.27 -5.30 -1.40
C GLU A 157 9.82 -5.74 -0.04
N GLY A 158 9.12 -6.66 0.63
CA GLY A 158 9.51 -7.17 1.95
C GLY A 158 8.81 -6.47 3.12
N PHE A 159 8.13 -5.35 2.92
CA PHE A 159 7.32 -4.73 3.97
C PHE A 159 5.91 -5.33 4.01
N ALA A 160 5.42 -5.67 5.20
CA ALA A 160 4.07 -6.20 5.37
C ALA A 160 2.99 -5.25 4.84
N ILE A 161 3.16 -3.94 5.04
CA ILE A 161 2.25 -2.92 4.51
C ILE A 161 2.32 -2.82 2.98
N SER A 162 3.51 -2.88 2.35
CA SER A 162 3.63 -2.95 0.88
C SER A 162 2.94 -4.21 0.33
N CYS A 163 3.10 -5.35 1.02
CA CYS A 163 2.41 -6.59 0.70
C CYS A 163 0.89 -6.42 0.69
N MET A 164 0.32 -5.87 1.77
CA MET A 164 -1.13 -5.68 1.90
C MET A 164 -1.68 -4.70 0.85
N VAL A 165 -0.98 -3.59 0.59
CA VAL A 165 -1.36 -2.65 -0.48
C VAL A 165 -1.28 -3.33 -1.85
N GLY A 166 -0.22 -4.12 -2.08
CA GLY A 166 -0.04 -4.90 -3.30
C GLY A 166 -1.16 -5.90 -3.54
N ILE A 167 -1.61 -6.60 -2.51
CA ILE A 167 -2.78 -7.52 -2.56
C ILE A 167 -4.06 -6.76 -2.88
N GLY A 168 -4.29 -5.59 -2.27
CA GLY A 168 -5.44 -4.74 -2.58
C GLY A 168 -5.46 -4.31 -4.06
N ILE A 169 -4.30 -3.97 -4.62
CA ILE A 169 -4.16 -3.62 -6.04
C ILE A 169 -4.41 -4.83 -6.96
N GLN A 170 -3.90 -6.01 -6.59
CA GLN A 170 -4.17 -7.25 -7.32
C GLN A 170 -5.65 -7.59 -7.32
N ARG A 171 -6.35 -7.43 -6.18
CA ARG A 171 -7.80 -7.62 -6.06
C ARG A 171 -8.58 -6.77 -7.07
N MET A 172 -8.32 -5.46 -7.10
CA MET A 172 -8.99 -4.52 -8.04
C MET A 172 -8.81 -4.97 -9.50
N ALA A 173 -7.60 -5.41 -9.86
CA ALA A 173 -7.31 -5.88 -11.20
C ALA A 173 -8.05 -7.19 -11.54
N VAL A 174 -8.06 -8.16 -10.61
CA VAL A 174 -8.74 -9.45 -10.83
C VAL A 174 -10.26 -9.28 -10.93
N GLU A 175 -10.86 -8.45 -10.07
CA GLU A 175 -12.29 -8.12 -10.15
C GLU A 175 -12.63 -7.48 -11.51
N SER A 176 -11.82 -6.52 -11.97
CA SER A 176 -12.02 -5.88 -13.27
C SER A 176 -11.86 -6.86 -14.44
N ILE A 177 -10.91 -7.79 -14.36
CA ILE A 177 -10.74 -8.85 -15.37
C ILE A 177 -11.95 -9.78 -15.37
N ASN A 178 -12.43 -10.21 -14.19
CA ASN A 178 -13.62 -11.06 -14.08
C ASN A 178 -14.84 -10.40 -14.73
N ASN A 179 -15.09 -9.13 -14.43
CA ASN A 179 -16.19 -8.36 -15.02
C ASN A 179 -16.01 -8.17 -16.54
N LEU A 180 -14.77 -7.94 -17.01
CA LEU A 180 -14.48 -7.88 -18.45
C LEU A 180 -14.81 -9.20 -19.17
N LEU A 181 -14.54 -10.34 -18.55
CA LEU A 181 -14.83 -11.67 -19.10
C LEU A 181 -16.33 -11.99 -19.19
N GLU A 182 -17.20 -11.23 -18.51
CA GLU A 182 -18.66 -11.37 -18.59
C GLU A 182 -19.24 -10.70 -19.82
N ILE A 183 -18.61 -9.61 -20.26
CA ILE A 183 -19.05 -8.81 -21.40
C ILE A 183 -18.21 -9.04 -22.66
N SER A 184 -17.07 -9.75 -22.54
CA SER A 184 -16.16 -10.05 -23.65
C SER A 184 -15.98 -11.55 -23.87
N ASN A 185 -16.29 -12.00 -25.08
CA ASN A 185 -16.05 -13.37 -25.56
C ASN A 185 -14.77 -13.50 -26.41
N ASP A 186 -13.87 -12.51 -26.34
CA ASP A 186 -12.64 -12.51 -27.11
C ASP A 186 -11.66 -13.61 -26.64
N LYS A 187 -11.45 -14.60 -27.51
CA LYS A 187 -10.56 -15.74 -27.25
C LYS A 187 -9.09 -15.34 -27.13
N ALA A 188 -8.65 -14.29 -27.82
CA ALA A 188 -7.27 -13.83 -27.76
C ALA A 188 -6.98 -13.16 -26.41
N ILE A 189 -7.95 -12.39 -25.88
CA ILE A 189 -7.86 -11.82 -24.53
C ILE A 189 -7.78 -12.93 -23.49
N ARG A 190 -8.71 -13.90 -23.54
CA ARG A 190 -8.71 -15.06 -22.63
C ARG A 190 -7.39 -15.81 -22.64
N LYS A 191 -6.88 -16.14 -23.84
CA LYS A 191 -5.59 -16.82 -23.99
C LYS A 191 -4.43 -16.01 -23.39
N THR A 192 -4.35 -14.72 -23.71
CA THR A 192 -3.25 -13.86 -23.22
C THR A 192 -3.25 -13.76 -21.70
N LEU A 193 -4.42 -13.58 -21.09
CA LEU A 193 -4.56 -13.54 -19.64
C LEU A 193 -4.25 -14.91 -19.04
N HIS A 194 -4.79 -16.00 -19.60
CA HIS A 194 -4.54 -17.36 -19.13
C HIS A 194 -3.04 -17.67 -19.11
N ASP A 195 -2.34 -17.41 -20.22
CA ASP A 195 -0.90 -17.65 -20.35
C ASP A 195 -0.11 -16.86 -19.29
N TYR A 196 -0.51 -15.61 -19.02
CA TYR A 196 0.12 -14.79 -18.00
C TYR A 196 -0.14 -15.30 -16.58
N PHE A 197 -1.41 -15.50 -16.19
CA PHE A 197 -1.78 -15.87 -14.82
C PHE A 197 -1.34 -17.30 -14.47
N SER A 198 -1.34 -18.22 -15.43
CA SER A 198 -0.90 -19.61 -15.22
C SER A 198 0.63 -19.72 -15.03
N ALA A 199 1.39 -18.73 -15.49
CA ALA A 199 2.84 -18.69 -15.36
C ALA A 199 3.33 -18.02 -14.06
N LEU A 200 2.40 -17.53 -13.22
CA LEU A 200 2.76 -16.89 -11.95
C LEU A 200 3.37 -17.92 -10.97
N PRO A 201 4.34 -17.50 -10.14
CA PRO A 201 4.86 -18.37 -9.10
C PRO A 201 3.76 -18.72 -8.09
N LYS A 202 3.87 -19.91 -7.48
CA LYS A 202 3.02 -20.33 -6.37
C LYS A 202 3.91 -20.64 -5.16
N PRO A 203 3.65 -20.04 -3.98
CA PRO A 203 2.67 -18.97 -3.74
C PRO A 203 3.02 -17.66 -4.47
N ILE A 204 2.00 -16.86 -4.81
CA ILE A 204 2.17 -15.61 -5.57
C ILE A 204 2.93 -14.56 -4.75
N VAL A 205 2.71 -14.55 -3.44
CA VAL A 205 3.38 -13.69 -2.48
C VAL A 205 4.33 -14.54 -1.63
N ASP A 206 5.59 -14.10 -1.54
CA ASP A 206 6.58 -14.71 -0.67
C ASP A 206 6.40 -14.20 0.76
N ARG A 207 5.71 -15.00 1.58
CA ARG A 207 5.48 -14.69 2.99
C ARG A 207 6.77 -14.69 3.82
N THR A 208 7.74 -15.52 3.46
CA THR A 208 9.01 -15.64 4.18
C THR A 208 9.81 -14.37 3.99
N LEU A 209 9.87 -13.86 2.76
CA LEU A 209 10.48 -12.56 2.45
C LEU A 209 9.83 -11.47 3.30
N ASN A 210 8.51 -11.31 3.25
CA ASN A 210 7.83 -10.22 3.95
C ASN A 210 8.04 -10.26 5.48
N VAL A 211 7.89 -11.43 6.11
CA VAL A 211 8.07 -11.52 7.58
C VAL A 211 9.55 -11.35 7.97
N SER A 212 10.50 -11.86 7.17
CA SER A 212 11.93 -11.76 7.48
C SER A 212 12.43 -10.31 7.35
N MET A 213 11.97 -9.60 6.33
CA MET A 213 12.35 -8.21 6.09
C MET A 213 11.70 -7.27 7.10
N GLU A 214 10.44 -7.51 7.48
CA GLU A 214 9.77 -6.81 8.59
C GLU A 214 10.56 -6.98 9.91
N LYS A 215 10.96 -8.22 10.23
CA LYS A 215 11.80 -8.52 11.41
C LYS A 215 13.13 -7.75 11.35
N LEU A 216 13.78 -7.71 10.19
CA LEU A 216 15.05 -7.00 9.99
C LEU A 216 14.88 -5.50 10.20
N TYR A 217 13.89 -4.89 9.55
CA TYR A 217 13.58 -3.48 9.66
C TYR A 217 13.36 -3.08 11.13
N ILE A 218 12.46 -3.78 11.83
CA ILE A 218 12.15 -3.51 13.24
C ILE A 218 13.41 -3.67 14.11
N THR A 219 14.23 -4.69 13.87
CA THR A 219 15.47 -4.90 14.63
C THR A 219 16.44 -3.74 14.44
N ASN A 220 16.57 -3.22 13.21
CA ASN A 220 17.42 -2.09 12.90
C ASN A 220 16.89 -0.79 13.51
N THR A 221 15.59 -0.53 13.43
CA THR A 221 14.94 0.61 14.10
C THR A 221 15.18 0.58 15.61
N LEU A 222 15.01 -0.58 16.27
CA LEU A 222 15.22 -0.71 17.72
C LEU A 222 16.70 -0.54 18.12
N LYS A 223 17.64 -0.96 17.27
CA LYS A 223 19.08 -0.72 17.48
C LYS A 223 19.42 0.76 17.31
N LYS A 224 18.79 1.44 16.36
CA LYS A 224 19.01 2.88 16.12
C LYS A 224 18.39 3.72 17.23
N ALA A 225 17.26 3.29 17.78
CA ALA A 225 16.62 3.91 18.94
C ALA A 225 17.56 4.04 20.15
N GLU A 226 18.54 3.15 20.31
CA GLU A 226 19.57 3.25 21.37
C GLU A 226 20.42 4.52 21.26
N LYS A 227 20.51 5.11 20.07
CA LYS A 227 21.22 6.37 19.78
C LYS A 227 20.29 7.54 19.46
N LYS A 228 19.06 7.24 19.03
CA LYS A 228 18.00 8.19 18.67
C LYS A 228 16.70 7.81 19.41
N PRO A 229 16.59 8.06 20.72
CA PRO A 229 15.45 7.60 21.53
C PRO A 229 14.09 8.09 21.02
N GLU A 230 14.06 9.21 20.30
CA GLU A 230 12.87 9.80 19.68
C GLU A 230 12.12 8.83 18.75
N LEU A 231 12.78 7.81 18.21
CA LEU A 231 12.15 6.78 17.37
C LEU A 231 11.11 5.92 18.10
N LEU A 232 11.08 5.95 19.43
CA LEU A 232 10.15 5.17 20.25
C LEU A 232 8.98 5.99 20.82
N ILE A 233 8.85 7.27 20.45
CA ILE A 233 7.80 8.17 21.01
C ILE A 233 6.40 7.61 20.80
N ASP A 234 6.16 6.97 19.65
CA ASP A 234 4.86 6.43 19.27
C ASP A 234 4.57 5.03 19.83
N LEU A 235 5.47 4.46 20.66
CA LEU A 235 5.14 3.22 21.37
C LEU A 235 3.96 3.45 22.31
N ASP A 236 3.01 2.52 22.35
CA ASP A 236 1.81 2.63 23.18
C ASP A 236 2.12 2.93 24.66
N LYS A 237 3.29 2.48 25.17
CA LYS A 237 3.77 2.77 26.54
C LYS A 237 3.97 4.26 26.83
N PHE A 238 4.32 5.04 25.81
CA PHE A 238 4.64 6.46 25.93
C PHE A 238 3.55 7.36 25.36
N ARG A 239 2.54 6.78 24.73
CA ARG A 239 1.47 7.49 24.01
C ARG A 239 0.69 8.48 24.88
N ASP A 240 0.39 8.11 26.12
CA ASP A 240 -0.32 8.99 27.07
C ASP A 240 0.55 10.18 27.53
N ASP A 241 1.87 10.00 27.59
CA ASP A 241 2.79 11.07 27.95
C ASP A 241 3.11 11.96 26.74
N ALA A 242 3.21 11.37 25.54
CA ALA A 242 3.32 12.09 24.28
C ALA A 242 2.05 12.92 23.97
N ALA A 243 0.87 12.45 24.38
CA ALA A 243 -0.41 13.17 24.21
C ALA A 243 -0.56 14.37 25.18
N LYS A 244 0.09 14.35 26.35
CA LYS A 244 0.03 15.44 27.35
C LYS A 244 0.84 16.68 26.97
N GLU A 245 1.76 16.55 26.03
CA GLU A 245 2.77 17.58 25.72
C GLU A 245 2.55 18.29 24.40
N LYS A 246 1.42 18.00 23.75
CA LYS A 246 1.12 18.57 22.45
C LYS A 246 0.64 20.02 22.59
N PRO A 247 1.40 21.05 22.16
CA PRO A 247 0.84 22.39 22.00
C PRO A 247 -0.32 22.31 21.01
N GLN A 248 -1.21 23.30 21.04
CA GLN A 248 -2.48 23.31 20.30
C GLN A 248 -2.37 22.89 18.82
N GLN A 249 -1.24 23.13 18.15
CA GLN A 249 -0.96 22.68 16.78
C GLN A 249 -0.79 21.15 16.60
N SER A 250 -0.34 20.39 17.60
CA SER A 250 -0.18 18.93 17.50
C SER A 250 -1.41 18.16 17.96
N ALA A 251 -2.28 18.75 18.79
CA ALA A 251 -3.63 18.22 19.05
C ALA A 251 -4.50 18.28 17.78
N GLU A 252 -4.31 19.30 16.94
CA GLU A 252 -4.92 19.38 15.61
C GLU A 252 -4.39 18.28 14.68
N LYS A 253 -3.07 18.09 14.59
CA LYS A 253 -2.45 17.00 13.80
C LYS A 253 -2.88 15.61 14.30
N ALA A 254 -2.92 15.39 15.61
CA ALA A 254 -3.39 14.14 16.21
C ALA A 254 -4.88 13.91 15.91
N CYS A 255 -5.68 14.98 15.96
CA CYS A 255 -7.08 14.92 15.58
C CYS A 255 -7.25 14.59 14.09
N ILE A 256 -6.44 15.16 13.20
CA ILE A 256 -6.41 14.85 11.77
C ILE A 256 -5.97 13.39 11.53
N ALA A 257 -4.94 12.93 12.23
CA ALA A 257 -4.47 11.54 12.14
C ALA A 257 -5.54 10.55 12.62
N ASN A 258 -6.20 10.82 13.76
CA ASN A 258 -7.32 10.03 14.25
C ASN A 258 -8.50 10.03 13.26
N GLN A 259 -8.82 11.18 12.66
CA GLN A 259 -9.84 11.26 11.59
C GLN A 259 -9.45 10.36 10.40
N ARG A 260 -8.19 10.35 9.97
CA ARG A 260 -7.69 9.48 8.89
C ARG A 260 -7.71 7.99 9.25
N VAL A 261 -7.38 7.64 10.50
CA VAL A 261 -7.46 6.25 11.00
C VAL A 261 -8.91 5.78 11.03
N LEU A 262 -9.83 6.62 11.53
CA LEU A 262 -11.26 6.34 11.51
C LEU A 262 -11.79 6.21 10.08
N MET A 263 -11.31 7.04 9.16
CA MET A 263 -11.65 6.91 7.75
C MET A 263 -11.20 5.57 7.20
N GLY A 264 -9.94 5.19 7.42
CA GLY A 264 -9.41 3.91 6.94
C GLY A 264 -10.14 2.70 7.53
N ALA A 265 -10.39 2.70 8.83
CA ALA A 265 -11.09 1.60 9.50
C ALA A 265 -12.55 1.49 9.04
N PHE A 266 -13.24 2.62 8.89
CA PHE A 266 -14.62 2.61 8.41
C PHE A 266 -14.73 2.27 6.92
N GLU A 267 -13.78 2.70 6.09
CA GLU A 267 -13.66 2.29 4.68
C GLU A 267 -13.44 0.77 4.57
N MET A 268 -12.54 0.20 5.38
CA MET A 268 -12.34 -1.26 5.44
C MET A 268 -13.61 -1.99 5.85
N TYR A 269 -14.32 -1.48 6.86
CA TYR A 269 -15.59 -2.06 7.29
C TYR A 269 -16.67 -2.00 6.19
N LEU A 270 -16.76 -0.90 5.42
CA LEU A 270 -17.67 -0.78 4.27
C LEU A 270 -17.29 -1.71 3.10
N MET A 271 -16.00 -2.01 2.93
CA MET A 271 -15.55 -2.98 1.92
C MET A 271 -15.98 -4.42 2.24
N ASP A 272 -16.08 -4.75 3.53
CA ASP A 272 -16.46 -6.08 4.00
C ASP A 272 -17.97 -6.19 4.26
N ASN A 273 -18.66 -5.07 4.48
CA ASN A 273 -20.06 -5.02 4.89
C ASN A 273 -20.88 -4.00 4.10
N LYS A 274 -22.07 -4.39 3.63
CA LYS A 274 -23.03 -3.45 3.04
C LYS A 274 -23.78 -2.70 4.13
N VAL A 275 -23.55 -1.39 4.26
CA VAL A 275 -24.24 -0.54 5.25
C VAL A 275 -25.24 0.39 4.56
N ALA A 276 -26.48 0.45 5.07
CA ALA A 276 -27.51 1.37 4.58
C ALA A 276 -27.60 2.62 5.48
N LYS A 277 -27.70 3.80 4.85
CA LYS A 277 -27.74 5.12 5.50
C LYS A 277 -28.87 5.28 6.53
N GLU A 278 -30.01 4.63 6.29
CA GLU A 278 -31.25 4.83 7.04
C GLU A 278 -31.16 4.40 8.52
N ASN A 279 -30.12 3.64 8.90
CA ASN A 279 -29.89 3.16 10.28
C ASN A 279 -28.47 3.45 10.80
N PHE A 280 -27.79 4.46 10.25
CA PHE A 280 -26.42 4.77 10.63
C PHE A 280 -26.33 5.59 11.92
N ASP A 281 -25.92 4.95 13.01
CA ASP A 281 -25.53 5.62 14.26
C ASP A 281 -24.00 5.64 14.36
N SER A 282 -23.43 6.84 14.36
CA SER A 282 -21.99 7.05 14.47
C SER A 282 -21.39 6.49 15.77
N ALA A 283 -22.07 6.61 16.90
CA ALA A 283 -21.53 6.16 18.18
C ALA A 283 -21.54 4.63 18.26
N ALA A 284 -22.63 4.01 17.80
CA ALA A 284 -22.73 2.57 17.65
C ALA A 284 -21.70 2.05 16.63
N MET A 285 -21.46 2.78 15.54
CA MET A 285 -20.49 2.37 14.52
C MET A 285 -19.05 2.43 15.02
N LEU A 286 -18.66 3.48 15.75
CA LEU A 286 -17.32 3.55 16.33
C LEU A 286 -17.07 2.41 17.32
N LYS A 287 -18.08 2.02 18.10
CA LYS A 287 -18.02 0.84 18.96
C LYS A 287 -17.87 -0.43 18.14
N LYS A 288 -18.64 -0.56 17.06
CA LYS A 288 -18.63 -1.71 16.16
C LYS A 288 -17.28 -1.90 15.45
N LEU A 289 -16.63 -0.81 15.04
CA LEU A 289 -15.28 -0.86 14.44
C LEU A 289 -14.23 -1.40 15.43
N VAL A 290 -14.42 -1.19 16.73
CA VAL A 290 -13.56 -1.78 17.77
C VAL A 290 -13.94 -3.24 18.02
N GLU A 291 -15.23 -3.55 18.13
CA GLU A 291 -15.73 -4.91 18.37
C GLU A 291 -15.41 -5.89 17.23
N GLU A 292 -15.40 -5.42 15.98
CA GLU A 292 -15.03 -6.21 14.81
C GLU A 292 -13.55 -6.02 14.39
N GLU A 293 -12.72 -5.48 15.28
CA GLU A 293 -11.25 -5.44 15.14
C GLU A 293 -10.70 -4.62 13.96
N TYR A 294 -11.50 -3.75 13.35
CA TYR A 294 -11.02 -2.73 12.40
C TYR A 294 -10.25 -1.61 13.10
N LEU A 295 -10.52 -1.39 14.39
CA LEU A 295 -9.80 -0.49 15.28
C LEU A 295 -9.39 -1.23 16.56
N LYS A 296 -8.15 -1.01 17.01
CA LYS A 296 -7.69 -1.53 18.31
C LYS A 296 -8.43 -0.87 19.49
N SER A 297 -8.80 0.39 19.37
CA SER A 297 -9.55 1.15 20.38
C SER A 297 -10.22 2.37 19.74
N ALA A 298 -11.26 2.89 20.40
CA ALA A 298 -11.94 4.10 19.95
C ALA A 298 -11.02 5.32 20.15
N PRO A 299 -10.70 6.10 19.10
CA PRO A 299 -9.86 7.28 19.23
C PRO A 299 -10.50 8.35 20.11
N VAL A 300 -9.70 9.02 20.94
CA VAL A 300 -10.12 10.14 21.78
C VAL A 300 -9.47 11.41 21.24
N CYS A 301 -10.26 12.48 21.07
CA CYS A 301 -9.72 13.77 20.65
C CYS A 301 -9.08 14.48 21.85
N GLU A 302 -7.80 14.81 21.73
CA GLU A 302 -7.03 15.54 22.76
C GLU A 302 -7.63 16.92 23.07
N SER A 303 -8.28 17.56 22.08
CA SER A 303 -9.02 18.82 22.26
C SER A 303 -10.42 18.65 22.88
N LYS A 304 -10.72 17.48 23.46
CA LYS A 304 -12.04 17.12 24.03
C LYS A 304 -13.20 17.16 23.04
N GLY A 305 -12.89 17.01 21.75
CA GLY A 305 -13.89 16.85 20.70
C GLY A 305 -14.45 15.43 20.67
N THR A 306 -15.63 15.27 20.07
CA THR A 306 -16.24 13.98 19.79
C THR A 306 -16.12 13.70 18.31
N TYR A 307 -15.58 12.54 17.96
CA TYR A 307 -15.57 12.08 16.57
C TYR A 307 -16.96 11.62 16.16
N SER A 308 -17.38 12.04 14.98
CA SER A 308 -18.59 11.56 14.33
C SER A 308 -18.28 11.14 12.90
N ILE A 309 -18.82 10.00 12.52
CA ILE A 309 -18.92 9.53 11.15
C ILE A 309 -20.30 9.97 10.68
N THR A 310 -20.37 10.64 9.54
CA THR A 310 -21.64 10.97 8.88
C THR A 310 -21.68 10.22 7.57
N LEU A 311 -22.64 9.30 7.44
CA LEU A 311 -22.90 8.59 6.19
C LEU A 311 -23.79 9.47 5.30
N ALA A 312 -23.21 10.09 4.28
CA ALA A 312 -23.94 10.88 3.28
C ALA A 312 -24.62 9.97 2.25
N ASP A 313 -24.01 8.85 1.87
CA ASP A 313 -24.59 7.78 1.04
C ASP A 313 -23.89 6.43 1.32
N LYS A 314 -24.26 5.33 0.64
CA LYS A 314 -23.72 3.96 0.89
C LYS A 314 -22.20 3.87 1.06
N ASP A 315 -21.45 4.71 0.34
CA ASP A 315 -19.97 4.74 0.33
C ASP A 315 -19.40 6.16 0.50
N ASP A 316 -20.25 7.16 0.74
CA ASP A 316 -19.85 8.54 1.00
C ASP A 316 -19.98 8.81 2.50
N PHE A 317 -18.85 8.93 3.17
CA PHE A 317 -18.82 9.26 4.57
C PHE A 317 -17.77 10.32 4.86
N THR A 318 -18.08 11.12 5.87
CA THR A 318 -17.14 12.09 6.41
C THR A 318 -16.90 11.73 7.86
N VAL A 319 -15.62 11.69 8.24
CA VAL A 319 -15.25 11.69 9.65
C VAL A 319 -14.97 13.13 10.01
N SER A 320 -15.64 13.61 11.04
CA SER A 320 -15.46 14.94 11.59
C SER A 320 -15.21 14.85 13.08
N CYS A 321 -14.56 15.87 13.63
CA CYS A 321 -14.44 16.04 15.06
C CYS A 321 -15.10 17.35 15.48
N SER A 322 -15.86 17.36 16.58
CA SER A 322 -16.48 18.58 17.10
C SER A 322 -15.48 19.65 17.54
N CYS A 323 -14.18 19.36 17.57
CA CYS A 323 -13.13 20.36 17.80
C CYS A 323 -12.84 21.26 16.59
N GLY A 324 -13.49 21.04 15.43
CA GLY A 324 -13.46 21.94 14.27
C GLY A 324 -12.26 21.81 13.33
N VAL A 325 -11.38 20.84 13.56
CA VAL A 325 -10.17 20.61 12.77
C VAL A 325 -10.49 19.68 11.61
N SER A 326 -10.21 20.10 10.37
CA SER A 326 -10.45 19.32 9.15
C SER A 326 -9.16 18.68 8.62
N PRO A 327 -9.21 17.42 8.14
CA PRO A 327 -8.08 16.76 7.49
C PRO A 327 -7.65 17.41 6.15
N ASP A 328 -8.47 18.31 5.60
CA ASP A 328 -8.33 18.90 4.26
C ASP A 328 -7.69 20.30 4.23
N ALA A 329 -7.30 20.85 5.40
CA ALA A 329 -6.64 22.14 5.45
C ALA A 329 -5.21 22.03 4.87
N PRO A 330 -4.81 22.88 3.89
CA PRO A 330 -3.47 22.85 3.33
C PRO A 330 -2.44 23.28 4.39
N THR A 331 -1.53 22.39 4.77
CA THR A 331 -0.34 22.75 5.56
C THR A 331 0.64 23.48 4.65
N SER A 332 0.49 24.80 4.54
CA SER A 332 1.52 25.66 3.98
C SER A 332 2.68 25.74 4.97
N GLU A 333 3.83 25.18 4.60
CA GLU A 333 5.18 25.77 4.70
C GLU A 333 6.25 24.67 4.65
N SER A 334 7.17 24.83 3.71
CA SER A 334 8.50 24.27 3.75
C SER A 334 9.20 24.78 5.01
N ALA A 335 9.41 23.90 5.99
CA ALA A 335 10.23 24.20 7.15
C ALA A 335 11.21 23.05 7.37
N GLU A 336 12.49 23.41 7.35
CA GLU A 336 13.57 22.72 8.04
C GLU A 336 13.08 22.14 9.38
N GLU A 337 13.61 20.96 9.72
CA GLU A 337 13.71 20.39 11.07
C GLU A 337 13.16 21.29 12.20
N SER A 338 11.84 21.29 12.39
CA SER A 338 11.32 21.48 13.72
C SER A 338 11.14 20.07 14.27
N ALA A 339 12.20 19.57 14.90
CA ALA A 339 12.03 18.52 15.89
C ALA A 339 10.90 19.01 16.81
N GLU A 340 9.72 18.38 16.73
CA GLU A 340 8.67 18.56 17.71
C GLU A 340 9.38 18.43 19.06
N LYS A 341 9.38 19.50 19.86
CA LYS A 341 10.13 19.52 21.11
C LYS A 341 9.43 18.54 22.07
N VAL A 342 9.82 17.29 21.98
CA VAL A 342 9.53 16.22 22.95
C VAL A 342 10.03 16.73 24.30
N SER A 343 9.24 16.63 25.37
CA SER A 343 9.75 17.14 26.63
C SER A 343 10.99 16.36 27.08
N PRO A 344 11.87 17.03 27.84
CA PRO A 344 12.95 16.35 28.52
C PRO A 344 12.48 15.20 29.43
N GLU A 345 11.27 15.29 29.99
CA GLU A 345 10.72 14.25 30.88
C GLU A 345 10.35 12.98 30.11
N LEU A 346 9.68 13.13 28.97
CA LEU A 346 9.34 12.02 28.08
C LEU A 346 10.61 11.38 27.50
N MET A 347 11.56 12.19 27.03
CA MET A 347 12.83 11.69 26.54
C MET A 347 13.61 10.94 27.63
N GLN A 348 13.63 11.43 28.87
CA GLN A 348 14.26 10.74 29.98
C GLN A 348 13.59 9.40 30.29
N LYS A 349 12.25 9.31 30.21
CA LYS A 349 11.52 8.03 30.35
C LYS A 349 11.89 7.04 29.25
N ILE A 350 11.94 7.49 28.00
CA ILE A 350 12.31 6.64 26.86
C ILE A 350 13.75 6.15 27.01
N GLU A 351 14.69 7.04 27.34
CA GLU A 351 16.08 6.66 27.59
C GLU A 351 16.24 5.68 28.75
N SER A 352 15.48 5.88 29.83
CA SER A 352 15.48 4.98 30.98
C SER A 352 14.96 3.60 30.61
N TYR A 353 13.92 3.53 29.78
CA TYR A 353 13.42 2.27 29.24
C TYR A 353 14.45 1.60 28.33
N ILE A 354 15.07 2.31 27.39
CA ILE A 354 16.11 1.75 26.50
C ILE A 354 17.27 1.14 27.29
N LYS A 355 17.67 1.76 28.42
CA LYS A 355 18.76 1.27 29.28
C LYS A 355 18.33 0.16 30.25
N SER A 356 17.07 -0.22 30.27
CA SER A 356 16.52 -1.19 31.23
C SER A 356 16.67 -2.64 30.77
N ASP A 357 16.66 -3.56 31.74
CA ASP A 357 16.53 -4.99 31.48
C ASP A 357 15.19 -5.33 30.80
N GLU A 358 14.15 -4.52 31.04
CA GLU A 358 12.83 -4.65 30.40
C GLU A 358 12.96 -4.51 28.87
N PHE A 359 13.66 -3.50 28.36
CA PHE A 359 13.86 -3.32 26.91
C PHE A 359 14.65 -4.47 26.29
N THR A 360 15.68 -4.98 26.98
CA THR A 360 16.47 -6.13 26.52
C THR A 360 15.60 -7.40 26.44
N SER A 361 14.81 -7.67 27.48
CA SER A 361 13.85 -8.79 27.49
C SER A 361 12.79 -8.63 26.40
N ASN A 362 12.25 -7.42 26.24
CA ASN A 362 11.20 -7.14 25.27
C ASN A 362 11.67 -7.34 23.82
N LYS A 363 12.92 -6.95 23.51
CA LYS A 363 13.54 -7.21 22.19
C LYS A 363 13.71 -8.70 21.91
N ALA A 364 14.14 -9.47 22.92
CA ALA A 364 14.35 -10.92 22.77
C ALA A 364 13.01 -11.65 22.52
N GLU A 365 11.97 -11.29 23.27
CA GLU A 365 10.62 -11.84 23.10
C GLU A 365 10.04 -11.48 21.73
N LEU A 366 10.19 -10.22 21.30
CA LEU A 366 9.78 -9.77 19.97
C LEU A 366 10.42 -10.59 18.84
N ALA A 367 11.75 -10.79 18.91
CA ALA A 367 12.47 -11.60 17.94
C ALA A 367 11.99 -13.06 17.91
N ALA A 368 11.70 -13.63 19.08
CA ALA A 368 11.16 -14.98 19.20
C ALA A 368 9.77 -15.10 18.55
N ILE A 369 8.88 -14.12 18.73
CA ILE A 369 7.57 -14.11 18.05
C ILE A 369 7.73 -14.12 16.53
N PHE A 370 8.62 -13.31 15.97
CA PHE A 370 8.87 -13.35 14.52
C PHE A 370 9.41 -14.72 14.07
N ASP A 371 10.27 -15.37 14.85
CA ASP A 371 10.75 -16.73 14.55
C ASP A 371 9.66 -17.79 14.64
N GLU A 372 8.67 -17.62 15.51
CA GLU A 372 7.47 -18.45 15.55
C GLU A 372 6.59 -18.23 14.31
N ILE A 373 6.32 -16.97 13.94
CA ILE A 373 5.56 -16.61 12.72
C ILE A 373 6.25 -17.20 11.48
N LEU A 374 7.58 -17.12 11.39
CA LEU A 374 8.35 -17.68 10.28
C LEU A 374 8.24 -19.21 10.15
N LYS A 375 7.85 -19.94 11.18
CA LYS A 375 7.66 -21.40 11.11
C LYS A 375 6.27 -21.81 10.62
N ILE A 376 5.31 -20.89 10.60
CA ILE A 376 3.94 -21.18 10.17
C ILE A 376 3.87 -21.28 8.65
N ASP A 377 3.31 -22.37 8.13
CA ASP A 377 2.84 -22.42 6.75
C ASP A 377 1.44 -21.80 6.68
N PRO A 378 1.24 -20.65 6.01
CA PRO A 378 -0.05 -20.00 5.98
C PRO A 378 -1.09 -20.72 5.11
N TYR A 379 -0.71 -21.76 4.34
CA TYR A 379 -1.58 -22.41 3.36
C TYR A 379 -2.23 -23.72 3.83
N ASP A 380 -1.95 -24.17 5.06
CA ASP A 380 -2.62 -25.31 5.67
C ASP A 380 -3.52 -24.91 6.86
N VAL A 381 -4.38 -25.84 7.29
CA VAL A 381 -5.34 -25.60 8.39
C VAL A 381 -4.61 -25.42 9.73
N ALA A 382 -3.54 -26.17 9.95
CA ALA A 382 -2.77 -26.13 11.20
C ALA A 382 -2.08 -24.77 11.38
N GLY A 383 -1.66 -24.14 10.29
CA GLY A 383 -1.03 -22.84 10.27
C GLY A 383 -1.99 -21.70 10.56
N ASP A 384 -3.26 -21.81 10.16
CA ASP A 384 -4.28 -20.82 10.53
C ASP A 384 -4.56 -20.84 12.04
N GLU A 385 -4.71 -22.03 12.63
CA GLU A 385 -4.84 -22.18 14.08
C GLU A 385 -3.61 -21.67 14.82
N ALA A 386 -2.41 -21.95 14.32
CA ALA A 386 -1.16 -21.47 14.90
C ALA A 386 -1.08 -19.93 14.83
N ALA A 387 -1.46 -19.33 13.70
CA ALA A 387 -1.48 -17.88 13.53
C ALA A 387 -2.49 -17.22 14.47
N GLY A 388 -3.68 -17.80 14.64
CA GLY A 388 -4.68 -17.32 15.60
C GLY A 388 -4.16 -17.32 17.05
N LYS A 389 -3.47 -18.39 17.48
CA LYS A 389 -2.85 -18.45 18.82
C LYS A 389 -1.77 -17.38 19.01
N ILE A 390 -0.99 -17.08 17.98
CA ILE A 390 0.00 -16.00 18.05
C ILE A 390 -0.71 -14.64 18.07
N ALA A 391 -1.76 -14.43 17.29
CA ALA A 391 -2.54 -13.19 17.29
C ALA A 391 -3.12 -12.89 18.68
N GLU A 392 -3.75 -13.88 19.33
CA GLU A 392 -4.26 -13.75 20.69
C GLU A 392 -3.15 -13.43 21.71
N ARG A 393 -1.96 -14.05 21.56
CA ARG A 393 -0.79 -13.75 22.39
C ARG A 393 -0.28 -12.32 22.19
N ILE A 394 -0.27 -11.82 20.95
CA ILE A 394 0.14 -10.44 20.63
C ILE A 394 -0.83 -9.46 21.30
N GLU A 395 -2.13 -9.66 21.14
CA GLU A 395 -3.18 -8.81 21.70
C GLU A 395 -3.12 -8.75 23.23
N ASN A 396 -2.86 -9.88 23.88
CA ASN A 396 -2.78 -9.98 25.32
C ASN A 396 -1.38 -9.70 25.92
N SER A 397 -0.37 -9.45 25.07
CA SER A 397 1.02 -9.26 25.52
C SER A 397 1.18 -8.05 26.43
N GLN A 398 2.00 -8.16 27.48
CA GLN A 398 2.40 -7.01 28.30
C GLN A 398 3.59 -6.24 27.68
N ASN A 399 4.24 -6.83 26.67
CA ASN A 399 5.33 -6.23 25.95
C ASN A 399 4.79 -5.29 24.86
N THR A 400 4.99 -3.99 25.05
CA THR A 400 4.47 -2.97 24.16
C THR A 400 5.15 -2.94 22.80
N LEU A 401 6.38 -3.46 22.67
CA LEU A 401 7.01 -3.65 21.36
C LEU A 401 6.23 -4.67 20.53
N ILE A 402 5.81 -5.77 21.14
CA ILE A 402 5.02 -6.81 20.47
C ILE A 402 3.68 -6.25 20.01
N LYS A 403 2.95 -5.57 20.91
CA LYS A 403 1.64 -4.97 20.60
C LYS A 403 1.68 -3.91 19.49
N THR A 404 2.77 -3.14 19.44
CA THR A 404 2.89 -2.00 18.52
C THR A 404 3.45 -2.45 17.17
N LEU A 405 4.48 -3.30 17.17
CA LEU A 405 5.32 -3.54 16.00
C LEU A 405 5.02 -4.85 15.27
N VAL A 406 4.33 -5.80 15.91
CA VAL A 406 4.01 -7.09 15.27
C VAL A 406 2.66 -7.00 14.56
N ILE A 407 2.65 -7.30 13.27
CA ILE A 407 1.41 -7.45 12.49
C ILE A 407 0.57 -8.62 13.04
N ASN A 408 -0.76 -8.54 12.93
CA ASN A 408 -1.61 -9.68 13.25
C ASN A 408 -1.36 -10.80 12.21
N PRO A 409 -0.72 -11.94 12.57
CA PRO A 409 -0.34 -12.96 11.61
C PRO A 409 -1.56 -13.70 11.03
N GLN A 410 -2.66 -13.82 11.79
CA GLN A 410 -3.88 -14.47 11.31
C GLN A 410 -4.53 -13.66 10.18
N SER A 411 -4.72 -12.35 10.40
CA SER A 411 -5.28 -11.45 9.38
C SER A 411 -4.37 -11.36 8.13
N PHE A 412 -3.06 -11.28 8.35
CA PHE A 412 -2.09 -11.26 7.26
C PHE A 412 -2.17 -12.55 6.42
N TYR A 413 -2.14 -13.72 7.05
CA TYR A 413 -2.17 -15.01 6.36
C TYR A 413 -3.50 -15.32 5.69
N LYS A 414 -4.62 -14.91 6.29
CA LYS A 414 -5.93 -14.93 5.64
C LYS A 414 -5.89 -14.17 4.31
N SER A 415 -5.31 -12.97 4.31
CA SER A 415 -5.20 -12.13 3.11
C SER A 415 -4.34 -12.78 2.00
N LEU A 416 -3.26 -13.47 2.38
CA LEU A 416 -2.43 -14.24 1.44
C LEU A 416 -3.21 -15.37 0.78
N ARG A 417 -3.92 -16.19 1.58
CA ARG A 417 -4.72 -17.31 1.08
C ARG A 417 -5.85 -16.86 0.18
N GLU A 418 -6.60 -15.84 0.59
CA GLU A 418 -7.71 -15.30 -0.20
C GLU A 418 -7.23 -14.72 -1.53
N ASN A 419 -6.08 -14.05 -1.54
CA ASN A 419 -5.49 -13.56 -2.78
C ASN A 419 -5.05 -14.70 -3.70
N GLN A 420 -4.40 -15.74 -3.16
CA GLN A 420 -4.01 -16.93 -3.93
C GLN A 420 -5.24 -17.62 -4.53
N GLN A 421 -6.27 -17.87 -3.73
CA GLN A 421 -7.53 -18.48 -4.19
C GLN A 421 -8.19 -17.65 -5.29
N ARG A 422 -8.27 -16.33 -5.13
CA ARG A 422 -8.85 -15.42 -6.13
C ARG A 422 -8.15 -15.55 -7.49
N ILE A 423 -6.83 -15.76 -7.49
CA ILE A 423 -6.04 -15.88 -8.72
C ILE A 423 -6.18 -17.29 -9.32
N ASP A 424 -6.23 -18.33 -8.49
CA ASP A 424 -6.50 -19.71 -8.93
C ASP A 424 -7.90 -19.85 -9.55
N ASP A 425 -8.90 -19.17 -8.98
CA ASP A 425 -10.25 -19.09 -9.53
C ASP A 425 -10.27 -18.37 -10.89
N LEU A 426 -9.51 -17.27 -11.01
CA LEU A 426 -9.36 -16.56 -12.27
C LEU A 426 -8.71 -17.45 -13.35
N VAL A 427 -7.63 -18.17 -13.02
CA VAL A 427 -6.99 -19.12 -13.96
C VAL A 427 -7.98 -20.18 -14.42
N THR A 428 -8.74 -20.75 -13.47
CA THR A 428 -9.78 -21.74 -13.77
C THR A 428 -10.85 -21.17 -14.70
N ARG A 429 -11.31 -19.94 -14.47
CA ARG A 429 -12.27 -19.25 -15.33
C ARG A 429 -11.72 -18.98 -16.72
N LEU A 430 -10.45 -18.59 -16.83
CA LEU A 430 -9.77 -18.29 -18.10
C LEU A 430 -9.52 -19.54 -18.96
N SER A 431 -9.47 -20.73 -18.32
CA SER A 431 -9.32 -22.02 -19.02
C SER A 431 -10.61 -22.51 -19.70
N LYS A 432 -11.76 -21.94 -19.32
CA LYS A 432 -13.09 -22.20 -19.90
C LYS A 432 -13.38 -21.23 -21.05
#